data_AF-A0A355G9U5-F1
#
_entry.id   AF-A0A355G9U5-F1
#
_cell.length_a   1.000
_cell.length_b   1.000
_cell.length_c   1.000
_cell.angle_alpha   90.00
_cell.angle_beta   90.00
_cell.angle_gamma   90.00
#
_symmetry.space_group_name_H-M   'P 1'
#
loop_
_entity.id
_entity.type
_entity.pdbx_description
1 polymer ?
#
loop_
_entity_poly.entity_id
_entity_poly.type
_entity_poly.pdbx_seq_one_letter_code
_entity_poly.pdbx_strand_id
1 'polypeptide(L)'
;MRFMLSIVLIMTGLILSSSDSIAAKNRDPKFQQAVSNALEYLAREQRRQGYWEANGGQYRVAMTALAGNALLAEGSTTTRGKYAKNIQNAVDYLLEMSQPNGLIGYKNDYHYTYGHGYSMVFLSQVYGEEEDALRREELKKVLMKAVDFCAGAQTTRGGWGYVSAKDGNDFDEGSTCITQVQGLRACRNAGIPVDKKIIDRAKKYISDCTTPEGGVQ
;
A
#
# COMPACT_ATOMS: atom_id res chain seq x y z
N MET A 1 -52.10 -51.47 23.22
CA MET A 1 -50.97 -51.93 22.36
C MET A 1 -50.24 -50.69 21.89
N ARG A 2 -49.07 -50.33 22.46
CA ARG A 2 -47.70 -50.66 21.95
C ARG A 2 -47.59 -50.27 20.47
N PHE A 3 -46.79 -49.30 20.01
CA PHE A 3 -45.35 -48.98 20.16
C PHE A 3 -45.17 -47.48 19.79
N MET A 4 -44.45 -46.59 20.48
CA MET A 4 -42.99 -46.42 20.68
C MET A 4 -42.15 -46.29 19.39
N LEU A 5 -41.23 -45.30 19.41
CA LEU A 5 -40.16 -44.89 18.45
C LEU A 5 -40.50 -43.70 17.53
N SER A 6 -39.68 -42.67 17.34
CA SER A 6 -38.47 -42.17 17.99
C SER A 6 -38.25 -40.75 17.46
N ILE A 7 -38.08 -39.78 18.35
CA ILE A 7 -37.66 -38.41 17.99
C ILE A 7 -36.15 -38.47 17.72
N VAL A 8 -35.74 -38.31 16.47
CA VAL A 8 -34.33 -38.07 16.12
C VAL A 8 -34.12 -36.56 16.09
N LEU A 9 -33.73 -36.01 17.24
CA LEU A 9 -33.19 -34.67 17.37
C LEU A 9 -31.76 -34.69 16.79
N ILE A 10 -31.61 -34.28 15.54
CA ILE A 10 -30.30 -34.03 14.95
C ILE A 10 -29.81 -32.70 15.53
N MET A 11 -29.11 -32.75 16.67
CA MET A 11 -28.21 -31.67 17.07
C MET A 11 -27.00 -31.69 16.14
N THR A 12 -27.06 -30.94 15.05
CA THR A 12 -25.85 -30.49 14.38
C THR A 12 -25.16 -29.50 15.31
N GLY A 13 -24.24 -30.02 16.12
CA GLY A 13 -23.27 -29.18 16.80
C GLY A 13 -22.46 -28.44 15.75
N LEU A 14 -22.65 -27.12 15.65
CA LEU A 14 -21.67 -26.25 15.04
C LEU A 14 -20.40 -26.40 15.87
N ILE A 15 -19.47 -27.23 15.40
CA ILE A 15 -18.07 -27.07 15.72
C ILE A 15 -17.67 -25.76 15.04
N LEU A 16 -17.87 -24.65 15.75
CA LEU A 16 -17.10 -23.44 15.53
C LEU A 16 -15.65 -23.87 15.77
N SER A 17 -14.97 -24.29 14.71
CA SER A 17 -13.53 -24.26 14.70
C SER A 17 -13.17 -22.79 14.90
N SER A 18 -12.88 -22.40 16.14
CA SER A 18 -12.10 -21.21 16.41
C SER A 18 -10.78 -21.45 15.69
N SER A 19 -10.70 -20.95 14.46
CA SER A 19 -9.43 -20.66 13.84
C SER A 19 -8.82 -19.56 14.72
N ASP A 20 -8.21 -19.98 15.83
CA ASP A 20 -7.32 -19.17 16.62
C ASP A 20 -6.30 -18.65 15.62
N SER A 21 -6.49 -17.40 15.18
CA SER A 21 -5.52 -16.71 14.36
C SER A 21 -4.18 -16.83 15.08
N ILE A 22 -3.18 -17.39 14.41
CA ILE A 22 -1.81 -17.49 14.91
C ILE A 22 -1.31 -16.10 15.36
N ALA A 23 -1.85 -15.01 14.80
CA ALA A 23 -1.52 -13.65 15.15
C ALA A 23 -2.03 -13.19 16.54
N ALA A 24 -2.99 -13.90 17.15
CA ALA A 24 -3.58 -13.55 18.44
C ALA A 24 -2.93 -14.27 19.64
N LYS A 25 -2.18 -15.36 19.41
CA LYS A 25 -1.49 -16.10 20.48
C LYS A 25 -0.15 -15.43 20.80
N ASN A 26 -0.15 -14.64 21.88
CA ASN A 26 1.02 -14.07 22.58
C ASN A 26 1.93 -13.15 21.74
N ARG A 27 1.51 -11.89 21.55
CA ARG A 27 2.48 -10.82 21.23
C ARG A 27 3.24 -10.49 22.51
N ASP A 28 4.55 -10.76 22.52
CA ASP A 28 5.45 -10.36 23.61
C ASP A 28 5.19 -8.89 23.99
N PRO A 29 4.90 -8.56 25.27
CA PRO A 29 4.69 -7.19 25.71
C PRO A 29 5.83 -6.25 25.32
N LYS A 30 7.07 -6.74 25.26
CA LYS A 30 8.23 -5.95 24.81
C LYS A 30 8.11 -5.58 23.33
N PHE A 31 7.61 -6.50 22.50
CA PHE A 31 7.36 -6.23 21.09
C PHE A 31 6.25 -5.19 20.91
N GLN A 32 5.15 -5.32 21.65
CA GLN A 32 4.06 -4.32 21.62
C GLN A 32 4.55 -2.94 22.05
N GLN A 33 5.36 -2.87 23.10
CA GLN A 33 5.94 -1.61 23.56
C GLN A 33 6.89 -1.01 22.51
N ALA A 34 7.73 -1.83 21.87
CA ALA A 34 8.63 -1.38 20.81
C ALA A 34 7.86 -0.80 19.62
N VAL A 35 6.79 -1.46 19.17
CA VAL A 35 5.91 -0.97 18.10
C VAL A 35 5.25 0.34 18.52
N SER A 36 4.69 0.43 19.74
CA SER A 36 4.08 1.66 20.24
C SER A 36 5.07 2.83 20.25
N ASN A 37 6.29 2.60 20.75
CA ASN A 37 7.34 3.62 20.78
C ASN A 37 7.74 4.09 19.36
N ALA A 38 7.82 3.16 18.40
CA ALA A 38 8.13 3.49 17.01
C ALA A 38 7.02 4.31 16.35
N LEU A 39 5.75 3.97 16.56
CA LEU A 39 4.62 4.73 16.02
C LEU A 39 4.50 6.12 16.65
N GLU A 40 4.76 6.25 17.95
CA GLU A 40 4.83 7.55 18.63
C GLU A 40 5.99 8.40 18.12
N TYR A 41 7.15 7.78 17.86
CA TYR A 41 8.26 8.45 17.20
C TYR A 41 7.84 8.97 15.82
N LEU A 42 7.26 8.12 14.97
CA LEU A 42 6.79 8.54 13.64
C LEU A 42 5.79 9.70 13.73
N ALA A 43 4.80 9.61 14.60
CA ALA A 43 3.80 10.65 14.78
C ALA A 43 4.41 12.00 15.21
N ARG A 44 5.45 11.96 16.06
CA ARG A 44 6.18 13.17 16.49
C ARG A 44 7.06 13.77 15.41
N GLU A 45 7.68 12.94 14.57
CA GLU A 45 8.58 13.40 13.50
C GLU A 45 7.85 13.99 12.29
N GLN A 46 6.52 13.84 12.19
CA GLN A 46 5.75 14.44 11.10
C GLN A 46 5.95 15.95 11.07
N ARG A 47 6.30 16.49 9.90
CA ARG A 47 6.41 17.93 9.70
C ARG A 47 5.02 18.58 9.78
N ARG A 48 4.99 19.87 10.09
CA ARG A 48 3.75 20.67 10.17
C ARG A 48 2.91 20.59 8.88
N GLN A 49 3.57 20.44 7.73
CA GLN A 49 2.93 20.28 6.42
C GLN A 49 2.47 18.85 6.12
N GLY A 50 2.54 17.91 7.08
CA GLY A 50 1.99 16.56 6.94
C GLY A 50 2.94 15.51 6.37
N TYR A 51 4.16 15.88 6.00
CA TYR A 51 5.13 14.95 5.40
C TYR A 51 6.23 14.49 6.37
N TRP A 52 6.89 13.39 6.01
CA TRP A 52 8.17 12.93 6.56
C TRP A 52 9.25 13.06 5.50
N GLU A 53 10.50 13.12 5.92
CA GLU A 53 11.65 13.20 5.02
C GLU A 53 12.84 12.42 5.59
N ALA A 54 13.71 11.98 4.70
CA ALA A 54 15.00 11.41 5.09
C ALA A 54 16.03 12.52 5.33
N ASN A 55 17.28 12.11 5.57
CA ASN A 55 18.41 13.02 5.74
C ASN A 55 18.49 14.04 4.59
N GLY A 56 18.69 15.31 4.94
CA GLY A 56 18.81 16.40 3.96
C GLY A 56 17.51 16.72 3.20
N GLY A 57 16.36 16.33 3.74
CA GLY A 57 15.04 16.63 3.16
C GLY A 57 14.67 15.81 1.93
N GLN A 58 15.35 14.67 1.75
CA GLN A 58 15.14 13.76 0.61
C GLN A 58 13.93 12.84 0.82
N TYR A 59 13.46 12.24 -0.27
CA TYR A 59 12.46 11.15 -0.28
C TYR A 59 11.13 11.50 0.41
N ARG A 60 10.68 12.76 0.35
CA ARG A 60 9.50 13.21 1.12
C ARG A 60 8.24 12.40 0.84
N VAL A 61 7.98 12.12 -0.44
CA VAL A 61 6.81 11.36 -0.87
C VAL A 61 6.88 9.91 -0.41
N ALA A 62 8.04 9.26 -0.61
CA ALA A 62 8.26 7.88 -0.18
C ALA A 62 8.17 7.73 1.34
N MET A 63 8.85 8.60 2.09
CA MET A 63 8.85 8.56 3.56
C MET A 63 7.45 8.84 4.13
N THR A 64 6.69 9.75 3.53
CA THR A 64 5.32 10.03 3.96
C THR A 64 4.39 8.86 3.72
N ALA A 65 4.47 8.23 2.56
CA ALA A 65 3.65 7.06 2.26
C ALA A 65 3.98 5.86 3.17
N LEU A 66 5.28 5.62 3.44
CA LEU A 66 5.72 4.55 4.35
C LEU A 66 5.29 4.81 5.80
N ALA A 67 5.51 6.03 6.31
CA ALA A 67 5.10 6.41 7.66
C ALA A 67 3.57 6.36 7.82
N GLY A 68 2.83 6.88 6.84
CA GLY A 68 1.37 6.81 6.80
C GLY A 68 0.87 5.36 6.82
N ASN A 69 1.47 4.46 6.05
CA ASN A 69 1.10 3.05 6.03
C ASN A 69 1.40 2.35 7.36
N ALA A 70 2.50 2.70 8.04
CA ALA A 70 2.80 2.19 9.37
C ALA A 70 1.77 2.65 10.42
N LEU A 71 1.33 3.92 10.35
CA LEU A 71 0.29 4.45 11.23
C LEU A 71 -1.08 3.82 10.95
N LEU A 72 -1.44 3.58 9.69
CA LEU A 72 -2.67 2.83 9.34
C LEU A 72 -2.64 1.40 9.89
N ALA A 73 -1.48 0.72 9.83
CA ALA A 73 -1.34 -0.65 10.32
C ALA A 73 -1.56 -0.80 11.83
N GLU A 74 -1.58 0.30 12.59
CA GLU A 74 -2.00 0.31 13.99
C GLU A 74 -3.53 0.13 14.16
N GLY A 75 -4.32 0.52 13.16
CA GLY A 75 -5.78 0.48 13.18
C GLY A 75 -6.47 1.85 13.24
N SER A 76 -5.70 2.94 13.25
CA SER A 76 -6.23 4.30 13.08
C SER A 76 -6.64 4.56 11.61
N THR A 77 -7.66 5.38 11.39
CA THR A 77 -8.15 5.82 10.06
C THR A 77 -7.96 7.33 9.89
N THR A 78 -8.40 7.93 8.77
CA THR A 78 -8.40 9.40 8.58
C THR A 78 -9.34 10.14 9.55
N THR A 79 -10.29 9.44 10.18
CA THR A 79 -11.35 10.03 11.01
C THR A 79 -11.37 9.52 12.45
N ARG A 80 -10.74 8.38 12.75
CA ARG A 80 -10.77 7.72 14.07
C ARG A 80 -9.41 7.17 14.48
N GLY A 81 -9.20 7.04 15.79
CA GLY A 81 -7.99 6.43 16.35
C GLY A 81 -6.92 7.43 16.77
N LYS A 82 -5.87 6.93 17.41
CA LYS A 82 -4.80 7.73 18.04
C LYS A 82 -4.04 8.57 17.02
N TYR A 83 -3.85 8.06 15.80
CA TYR A 83 -3.04 8.69 14.76
C TYR A 83 -3.86 9.33 13.63
N ALA A 84 -5.16 9.54 13.85
CA ALA A 84 -6.07 9.99 12.79
C ALA A 84 -5.62 11.28 12.12
N LYS A 85 -5.22 12.28 12.92
CA LYS A 85 -4.76 13.56 12.38
C LYS A 85 -3.46 13.42 11.58
N ASN A 86 -2.55 12.54 12.02
CA ASN A 86 -1.30 12.28 11.32
C ASN A 86 -1.57 11.66 9.94
N ILE A 87 -2.45 10.65 9.89
CA ILE A 87 -2.85 9.97 8.65
C ILE A 87 -3.55 10.95 7.72
N GLN A 88 -4.51 11.75 8.21
CA GLN A 88 -5.19 12.77 7.42
C GLN A 88 -4.18 13.75 6.78
N ASN A 89 -3.24 14.29 7.56
CA ASN A 89 -2.24 15.21 7.03
C ASN A 89 -1.30 14.54 6.00
N ALA A 90 -1.01 13.25 6.16
CA ALA A 90 -0.22 12.49 5.19
C ALA A 90 -0.98 12.30 3.86
N VAL A 91 -2.29 12.01 3.95
CA VAL A 91 -3.18 11.95 2.78
C VAL A 91 -3.23 13.29 2.06
N ASP A 92 -3.47 14.38 2.80
CA ASP A 92 -3.52 15.73 2.24
C ASP A 92 -2.23 16.07 1.48
N TYR A 93 -1.08 15.84 2.12
CA TYR A 93 0.22 16.06 1.48
C TYR A 93 0.39 15.24 0.20
N LEU A 94 0.07 13.95 0.21
CA LEU A 94 0.26 13.09 -0.97
C LEU A 94 -0.72 13.43 -2.10
N LEU A 95 -1.94 13.87 -1.78
CA LEU A 95 -2.88 14.39 -2.77
C LEU A 95 -2.35 15.68 -3.40
N GLU A 96 -1.74 16.59 -2.62
CA GLU A 96 -1.06 17.78 -3.15
C GLU A 96 0.13 17.43 -4.06
N MET A 97 0.79 16.28 -3.83
CA MET A 97 1.89 15.79 -4.67
C MET A 97 1.42 15.09 -5.95
N SER A 98 0.10 14.91 -6.14
CA SER A 98 -0.46 14.35 -7.37
C SER A 98 -0.35 15.36 -8.51
N GLN A 99 0.31 14.93 -9.59
CA GLN A 99 0.53 15.71 -10.80
C GLN A 99 -0.58 15.47 -11.84
N PRO A 100 -0.79 16.39 -12.80
CA PRO A 100 -1.79 16.22 -13.86
C PRO A 100 -1.62 14.94 -14.69
N ASN A 101 -0.38 14.47 -14.88
CA ASN A 101 -0.06 13.25 -15.62
C ASN A 101 -0.22 11.96 -14.79
N GLY A 102 -0.63 12.05 -13.52
CA GLY A 102 -0.81 10.91 -12.62
C GLY A 102 0.41 10.53 -11.77
N LEU A 103 1.57 11.15 -11.98
CA LEU A 103 2.69 10.98 -11.04
C LEU A 103 2.28 11.49 -9.66
N ILE A 104 2.58 10.74 -8.61
CA ILE A 104 2.49 11.22 -7.22
C ILE A 104 3.93 11.42 -6.77
N GLY A 105 4.40 12.66 -6.80
CA GLY A 105 5.83 12.94 -6.71
C GLY A 105 6.24 14.29 -7.25
N TYR A 106 7.52 14.60 -7.05
CA TYR A 106 8.17 15.74 -7.68
C TYR A 106 8.79 15.31 -9.00
N LYS A 107 8.48 16.03 -10.09
CA LYS A 107 9.05 15.74 -11.42
C LYS A 107 10.59 15.76 -11.44
N ASN A 108 11.20 16.59 -10.59
CA ASN A 108 12.65 16.77 -10.53
C ASN A 108 13.33 15.84 -9.52
N ASP A 109 12.60 14.93 -8.88
CA ASP A 109 13.18 13.90 -8.03
C ASP A 109 13.68 12.74 -8.91
N TYR A 110 14.98 12.48 -8.87
CA TYR A 110 15.65 11.44 -9.66
C TYR A 110 15.23 10.01 -9.29
N HIS A 111 14.46 9.83 -8.21
CA HIS A 111 13.95 8.55 -7.74
C HIS A 111 12.44 8.59 -7.45
N TYR A 112 11.68 9.39 -8.20
CA TYR A 112 10.26 9.66 -7.91
C TYR A 112 9.38 8.40 -7.93
N THR A 113 9.78 7.31 -8.61
CA THR A 113 8.95 6.11 -8.74
C THR A 113 8.78 5.38 -7.41
N TYR A 114 9.77 5.42 -6.50
CA TYR A 114 9.58 4.90 -5.14
C TYR A 114 8.44 5.61 -4.41
N GLY A 115 8.47 6.95 -4.42
CA GLY A 115 7.43 7.77 -3.81
C GLY A 115 6.06 7.46 -4.39
N HIS A 116 5.99 7.35 -5.72
CA HIS A 116 4.76 7.02 -6.43
C HIS A 116 4.19 5.65 -6.05
N GLY A 117 5.03 4.61 -6.07
CA GLY A 117 4.63 3.23 -5.76
C GLY A 117 4.11 3.09 -4.33
N TYR A 118 4.85 3.61 -3.35
CA TYR A 118 4.41 3.59 -1.95
C TYR A 118 3.16 4.43 -1.73
N SER A 119 3.00 5.55 -2.43
CA SER A 119 1.79 6.37 -2.33
C SER A 119 0.55 5.62 -2.82
N MET A 120 0.65 4.87 -3.92
CA MET A 120 -0.44 4.00 -4.37
C MET A 120 -0.82 2.96 -3.31
N VAL A 121 0.16 2.34 -2.64
CA VAL A 121 -0.11 1.41 -1.54
C VAL A 121 -0.90 2.10 -0.43
N PHE A 122 -0.36 3.20 0.11
CA PHE A 122 -0.97 3.92 1.23
C PHE A 122 -2.36 4.48 0.89
N LEU A 123 -2.48 5.25 -0.19
CA LEU A 123 -3.74 5.91 -0.56
C LEU A 123 -4.83 4.92 -0.94
N SER A 124 -4.48 3.74 -1.50
CA SER A 124 -5.49 2.70 -1.77
C SER A 124 -6.03 2.05 -0.51
N GLN A 125 -5.24 1.95 0.57
CA GLN A 125 -5.76 1.49 1.87
C GLN A 125 -6.74 2.53 2.43
N VAL A 126 -6.36 3.81 2.43
CA VAL A 126 -7.23 4.91 2.86
C VAL A 126 -8.53 4.93 2.05
N TYR A 127 -8.45 4.80 0.73
CA TYR A 127 -9.62 4.77 -0.15
C TYR A 127 -10.62 3.63 0.19
N GLY A 128 -10.10 2.49 0.66
CA GLY A 128 -10.91 1.35 1.08
C GLY A 128 -11.72 1.59 2.35
N GLU A 129 -11.24 2.48 3.22
CA GLU A 129 -11.82 2.77 4.54
C GLU A 129 -12.45 4.18 4.63
N GLU A 130 -12.26 5.04 3.62
CA GLU A 130 -12.73 6.41 3.64
C GLU A 130 -14.26 6.50 3.58
N GLU A 131 -14.85 7.20 4.55
CA GLU A 131 -16.29 7.36 4.72
C GLU A 131 -16.80 8.67 4.11
N ASP A 132 -15.94 9.69 4.00
CA ASP A 132 -16.29 10.95 3.33
C ASP A 132 -16.36 10.71 1.81
N ALA A 133 -17.56 10.83 1.24
CA ALA A 133 -17.82 10.54 -0.15
C ALA A 133 -17.04 11.46 -1.13
N LEU A 134 -16.81 12.72 -0.75
CA LEU A 134 -16.08 13.66 -1.60
C LEU A 134 -14.59 13.33 -1.60
N ARG A 135 -14.02 13.07 -0.42
CA ARG A 135 -12.63 12.63 -0.27
C ARG A 135 -12.39 11.30 -0.97
N ARG A 136 -13.33 10.36 -0.82
CA ARG A 136 -13.25 9.06 -1.48
C ARG A 136 -13.24 9.17 -3.00
N GLU A 137 -14.04 10.08 -3.56
CA GLU A 137 -14.04 10.35 -5.01
C GLU A 137 -12.75 11.05 -5.47
N GLU A 138 -12.20 11.96 -4.67
CA GLU A 138 -10.87 12.57 -4.93
C GLU A 138 -9.77 11.50 -4.97
N LEU A 139 -9.68 10.66 -3.93
CA LEU A 139 -8.75 9.53 -3.85
C LEU A 139 -8.89 8.60 -5.06
N LYS A 140 -10.12 8.26 -5.45
CA LYS A 140 -10.38 7.42 -6.62
C LYS A 140 -9.80 8.03 -7.89
N LYS A 141 -10.03 9.33 -8.14
CA LYS A 141 -9.51 10.04 -9.32
C LYS A 141 -7.98 10.06 -9.34
N VAL A 142 -7.36 10.32 -8.20
CA VAL A 142 -5.89 10.31 -8.07
C VAL A 142 -5.33 8.91 -8.31
N LEU A 143 -5.91 7.88 -7.70
CA LEU A 143 -5.47 6.49 -7.85
C LEU A 143 -5.65 5.98 -9.29
N MET A 144 -6.73 6.34 -9.98
CA MET A 144 -6.92 5.98 -11.40
C MET A 144 -5.82 6.58 -12.27
N LYS A 145 -5.54 7.88 -12.11
CA LYS A 145 -4.44 8.54 -12.85
C LYS A 145 -3.07 7.97 -12.47
N ALA A 146 -2.89 7.59 -11.20
CA ALA A 146 -1.65 6.97 -10.73
C ALA A 146 -1.42 5.62 -11.40
N VAL A 147 -2.45 4.78 -11.53
CA VAL A 147 -2.38 3.53 -12.29
C VAL A 147 -2.03 3.80 -13.76
N ASP A 148 -2.64 4.79 -14.39
CA ASP A 148 -2.36 5.15 -15.78
C ASP A 148 -0.90 5.62 -15.96
N PHE A 149 -0.41 6.45 -15.05
CA PHE A 149 1.00 6.88 -15.02
C PHE A 149 1.93 5.68 -14.84
N CYS A 150 1.66 4.81 -13.86
CA CYS A 150 2.46 3.63 -13.58
C CYS A 150 2.54 2.72 -14.81
N ALA A 151 1.41 2.51 -15.51
CA ALA A 151 1.37 1.74 -16.76
C ALA A 151 2.25 2.37 -17.86
N GLY A 152 2.15 3.69 -18.05
CA GLY A 152 2.96 4.42 -19.03
C GLY A 152 4.44 4.55 -18.66
N ALA A 153 4.77 4.41 -17.38
CA ALA A 153 6.13 4.48 -16.87
C ALA A 153 6.91 3.17 -17.00
N GLN A 154 6.25 2.06 -17.34
CA GLN A 154 6.84 0.73 -17.46
C GLN A 154 7.83 0.68 -18.65
N THR A 155 8.99 0.06 -18.43
CA THR A 155 10.03 -0.08 -19.47
C THR A 155 9.62 -1.07 -20.56
N THR A 156 10.38 -1.15 -21.64
CA THR A 156 10.16 -2.15 -22.69
C THR A 156 10.26 -3.58 -22.16
N ARG A 157 11.18 -3.84 -21.22
CA ARG A 157 11.36 -5.15 -20.56
C ARG A 157 10.22 -5.52 -19.61
N GLY A 158 9.44 -4.54 -19.15
CA GLY A 158 8.30 -4.75 -18.25
C GLY A 158 8.57 -4.42 -16.79
N GLY A 159 9.75 -3.89 -16.47
CA GLY A 159 10.07 -3.36 -15.14
C GLY A 159 9.84 -1.85 -15.05
N TRP A 160 10.46 -1.23 -14.05
CA TRP A 160 10.46 0.22 -13.82
C TRP A 160 11.82 0.64 -13.29
N GLY A 161 12.31 1.81 -13.70
CA GLY A 161 13.49 2.45 -13.12
C GLY A 161 13.13 3.49 -12.06
N TYR A 162 14.15 4.18 -11.57
CA TYR A 162 14.02 5.29 -10.60
C TYR A 162 13.15 6.45 -11.08
N VAL A 163 13.02 6.59 -12.40
CA VAL A 163 12.08 7.47 -13.09
C VAL A 163 11.36 6.66 -14.18
N SER A 164 10.34 7.25 -14.81
CA SER A 164 9.60 6.62 -15.91
C SER A 164 10.52 6.20 -17.05
N ALA A 165 10.16 5.16 -17.81
CA ALA A 165 10.93 4.71 -18.96
C ALA A 165 11.28 5.85 -19.94
N LYS A 166 10.33 6.78 -20.15
CA LYS A 166 10.52 7.98 -20.98
C LYS A 166 11.61 8.91 -20.45
N ASP A 167 11.67 9.09 -19.14
CA ASP A 167 12.61 10.02 -18.50
C ASP A 167 13.96 9.34 -18.15
N GLY A 168 13.98 8.01 -18.05
CA GLY A 168 15.10 7.21 -17.54
C GLY A 168 15.84 6.41 -18.60
N ASN A 169 15.66 6.72 -19.89
CA ASN A 169 16.24 5.96 -21.00
C ASN A 169 15.94 4.46 -20.93
N ASP A 170 14.70 4.11 -20.57
CA ASP A 170 14.23 2.73 -20.45
C ASP A 170 15.01 1.86 -19.44
N PHE A 171 15.68 2.50 -18.47
CA PHE A 171 16.38 1.82 -17.39
C PHE A 171 15.42 1.11 -16.43
N ASP A 172 15.79 -0.10 -16.00
CA ASP A 172 15.06 -0.90 -15.02
C ASP A 172 15.82 -1.00 -13.70
N GLU A 173 15.08 -1.01 -12.60
CA GLU A 173 15.60 -1.38 -11.29
C GLU A 173 14.61 -2.31 -10.55
N GLY A 174 15.14 -3.38 -9.97
CA GLY A 174 14.35 -4.47 -9.38
C GLY A 174 13.49 -4.04 -8.19
N SER A 175 14.04 -3.32 -7.21
CA SER A 175 13.29 -2.89 -6.02
C SER A 175 12.13 -1.94 -6.37
N THR A 176 12.34 -1.07 -7.34
CA THR A 176 11.39 -0.11 -7.89
C THR A 176 10.28 -0.85 -8.62
N CYS A 177 10.62 -1.84 -9.45
CA CYS A 177 9.62 -2.74 -10.05
C CYS A 177 8.70 -3.34 -8.99
N ILE A 178 9.23 -3.84 -7.88
CA ILE A 178 8.41 -4.41 -6.81
C ILE A 178 7.53 -3.35 -6.14
N THR A 179 8.04 -2.14 -5.88
CA THR A 179 7.20 -1.06 -5.32
C THR A 179 6.01 -0.71 -6.22
N GLN A 180 6.21 -0.69 -7.55
CA GLN A 180 5.12 -0.43 -8.50
C GLN A 180 4.10 -1.56 -8.50
N VAL A 181 4.57 -2.81 -8.54
CA VAL A 181 3.68 -4.00 -8.50
C VAL A 181 2.86 -4.04 -7.22
N GLN A 182 3.44 -3.69 -6.07
CA GLN A 182 2.72 -3.58 -4.80
C GLN A 182 1.64 -2.50 -4.86
N GLY A 183 1.97 -1.31 -5.38
CA GLY A 183 0.99 -0.22 -5.56
C GLY A 183 -0.16 -0.61 -6.48
N LEU A 184 0.14 -1.19 -7.65
CA LEU A 184 -0.86 -1.69 -8.59
C LEU A 184 -1.74 -2.77 -7.97
N ARG A 185 -1.16 -3.70 -7.20
CA ARG A 185 -1.91 -4.73 -6.49
C ARG A 185 -2.84 -4.13 -5.44
N ALA A 186 -2.36 -3.15 -4.68
CA ALA A 186 -3.14 -2.46 -3.66
C ALA A 186 -4.32 -1.69 -4.26
N CYS A 187 -4.09 -0.94 -5.34
CA CYS A 187 -5.13 -0.30 -6.14
C CYS A 187 -6.20 -1.29 -6.60
N ARG A 188 -5.78 -2.43 -7.19
CA ARG A 188 -6.71 -3.48 -7.64
C ARG A 188 -7.53 -4.07 -6.48
N ASN A 189 -6.90 -4.32 -5.34
CA ASN A 189 -7.59 -4.84 -4.16
C ASN A 189 -8.66 -3.86 -3.65
N ALA A 190 -8.40 -2.56 -3.77
CA ALA A 190 -9.35 -1.51 -3.39
C ALA A 190 -10.44 -1.24 -4.46
N GLY A 191 -10.42 -1.95 -5.59
CA GLY A 191 -11.41 -1.80 -6.66
C GLY A 191 -11.06 -0.76 -7.72
N ILE A 192 -9.85 -0.20 -7.70
CA ILE A 192 -9.34 0.63 -8.79
C ILE A 192 -8.93 -0.28 -9.96
N PRO A 193 -9.44 -0.06 -11.19
CA PRO A 193 -9.10 -0.90 -12.34
C PRO A 193 -7.61 -0.90 -12.64
N VAL A 194 -7.03 -2.09 -12.88
CA VAL A 194 -5.65 -2.27 -13.31
C VAL A 194 -5.62 -3.31 -14.43
N ASP A 195 -5.05 -2.95 -15.58
CA ASP A 195 -4.91 -3.87 -16.70
C ASP A 195 -3.96 -5.03 -16.32
N LYS A 196 -4.44 -6.26 -16.52
CA LYS A 196 -3.68 -7.48 -16.30
C LYS A 196 -2.36 -7.50 -17.08
N LYS A 197 -2.31 -6.89 -18.27
CA LYS A 197 -1.11 -6.84 -19.13
C LYS A 197 0.08 -6.20 -18.42
N ILE A 198 -0.16 -5.16 -17.61
CA ILE A 198 0.89 -4.45 -16.85
C ILE A 198 1.57 -5.44 -15.89
N ILE A 199 0.76 -6.22 -15.17
CA ILE A 199 1.24 -7.21 -14.19
C ILE A 199 1.89 -8.41 -14.88
N ASP A 200 1.33 -8.90 -15.98
CA ASP A 200 1.91 -10.05 -16.70
C ASP A 200 3.31 -9.70 -17.26
N ARG A 201 3.52 -8.46 -17.73
CA ARG A 201 4.84 -7.95 -18.13
C ARG A 201 5.82 -7.86 -16.96
N ALA A 202 5.38 -7.34 -15.81
CA ALA A 202 6.21 -7.25 -14.60
C ALA A 202 6.64 -8.63 -14.10
N LYS A 203 5.74 -9.62 -14.15
CA LYS A 203 6.07 -11.01 -13.81
C LYS A 203 7.13 -11.58 -14.74
N LYS A 204 7.01 -11.32 -16.05
CA LYS A 204 8.03 -11.74 -17.01
C LYS A 204 9.38 -11.09 -16.69
N TYR A 205 9.41 -9.77 -16.46
CA TYR A 205 10.63 -9.04 -16.09
C TYR A 205 11.33 -9.66 -14.88
N ILE A 206 10.61 -9.86 -13.76
CA ILE A 206 11.20 -10.47 -12.56
C ILE A 206 11.68 -11.91 -12.83
N SER A 207 10.91 -12.70 -13.59
CA SER A 207 11.34 -14.05 -13.97
C SER A 207 12.62 -14.04 -14.80
N ASP A 208 12.78 -13.08 -15.71
CA ASP A 208 13.99 -12.94 -16.54
C ASP A 208 15.19 -12.45 -15.72
N CYS A 209 14.94 -11.71 -14.63
CA CYS A 209 15.95 -11.28 -13.65
C CYS A 209 16.27 -12.34 -12.58
N THR A 210 15.54 -13.45 -12.52
CA THR A 210 15.72 -14.47 -11.47
C THR A 210 16.74 -15.51 -11.90
N THR A 211 17.80 -15.69 -11.11
CA THR A 211 18.82 -16.72 -11.34
C THR A 211 18.28 -18.12 -11.01
N PRO A 212 18.93 -19.20 -11.49
CA PRO A 212 18.56 -20.57 -11.13
C PRO A 212 18.52 -20.84 -9.61
N GLU A 213 19.33 -20.11 -8.83
CA GLU A 213 19.42 -20.20 -7.37
C GLU A 213 18.34 -19.37 -6.65
N GLY A 214 17.52 -18.62 -7.39
CA GLY A 214 16.40 -17.81 -6.88
C GLY A 214 16.75 -16.38 -6.47
N GLY A 215 17.98 -15.91 -6.75
CA GLY A 215 18.35 -14.51 -6.58
C GLY A 215 17.79 -13.63 -7.71
N VAL A 216 17.52 -12.34 -7.44
CA VAL A 216 17.08 -11.38 -8.46
C VAL A 216 18.24 -10.42 -8.79
N GLN A 217 18.57 -10.25 -10.08
CA GLN A 217 19.65 -9.40 -10.59
C GLN A 217 19.16 -8.34 -11.57
#